data_AF-A0A2D7QJ96-F1
#
_entry.id   AF-A0A2D7QJ96-F1
#
_cell.length_a   1.000
_cell.length_b   1.000
_cell.length_c   1.000
_cell.angle_alpha   90.00
_cell.angle_beta   90.00
_cell.angle_gamma   90.00
#
_symmetry.space_group_name_H-M   'P 1'
#
loop_
_entity.id
_entity.type
_entity.pdbx_description
1 polymer ?
#
loop_
_entity_poly.entity_id
_entity_poly.type
_entity_poly.pdbx_seq_one_letter_code
_entity_poly.pdbx_strand_id
1 'polypeptide(L)'
;MEILSGFSPTIDNDHICEDGLSGYDIIDSHWYISLITNWEANADHSFCFSLMDNGLIGDLNQVLQIRDFLHRKFPDDPHAKRCAVWAIYRIDI
;
A
#
# COMPACT_ATOMS: atom_id res chain seq x y z
N MET A 1 -22.45 -16.27 -14.98
CA MET A 1 -21.39 -15.25 -14.94
C MET A 1 -21.51 -14.59 -13.58
N GLU A 2 -20.79 -15.13 -12.59
CA GLU A 2 -20.83 -14.63 -11.22
C GLU A 2 -19.96 -13.37 -11.14
N ILE A 3 -20.53 -12.28 -10.66
CA ILE A 3 -19.77 -11.07 -10.32
C ILE A 3 -19.06 -11.41 -9.01
N LEU A 4 -17.78 -11.77 -9.09
CA LEU A 4 -16.92 -11.94 -7.92
C LEU A 4 -16.73 -10.55 -7.31
N SER A 5 -17.31 -10.33 -6.13
CA SER A 5 -17.18 -9.10 -5.36
C SER A 5 -15.70 -8.87 -5.01
N GLY A 6 -15.06 -7.94 -5.73
CA GLY A 6 -13.73 -7.45 -5.40
C GLY A 6 -13.71 -6.88 -3.99
N PHE A 7 -12.67 -7.21 -3.24
CA PHE A 7 -12.46 -6.70 -1.89
C PHE A 7 -11.99 -5.25 -2.00
N SER A 8 -12.81 -4.29 -1.52
CA SER A 8 -12.43 -2.88 -1.47
C SER A 8 -11.66 -2.57 -0.19
N PRO A 9 -10.55 -1.82 -0.24
CA PRO A 9 -9.90 -1.31 0.97
C PRO A 9 -10.89 -0.45 1.77
N THR A 10 -10.77 -0.48 3.10
CA THR A 10 -11.53 0.42 3.96
C THR A 10 -10.92 1.81 3.86
N ILE A 11 -11.73 2.84 3.66
CA ILE A 11 -11.23 4.22 3.70
C ILE A 11 -11.22 4.71 5.15
N ASP A 12 -10.06 5.15 5.63
CA ASP A 12 -9.89 5.77 6.93
C ASP A 12 -9.76 7.30 6.78
N ASN A 13 -10.88 7.98 7.03
CA ASN A 13 -11.01 9.44 6.93
C ASN A 13 -10.52 10.17 8.18
N ASP A 14 -10.30 9.45 9.28
CA ASP A 14 -10.01 10.05 10.59
C ASP A 14 -8.50 10.11 10.87
N HIS A 15 -7.67 9.52 10.00
CA HIS A 15 -6.23 9.51 10.15
C HIS A 15 -5.59 10.86 9.78
N ILE A 16 -5.07 11.57 10.78
CA ILE A 16 -4.34 12.82 10.59
C ILE A 16 -2.83 12.53 10.67
N CYS A 17 -2.14 12.71 9.55
CA CYS A 17 -0.68 12.62 9.49
C CYS A 17 -0.02 13.86 10.14
N GLU A 18 1.24 13.73 10.58
CA GLU A 18 2.07 14.86 11.04
C GLU A 18 2.20 15.95 9.95
N ASP A 19 2.52 17.19 10.33
CA ASP A 19 2.60 18.33 9.39
C ASP A 19 3.47 18.02 8.15
N GLY A 20 2.83 18.08 6.97
CA GLY A 20 3.46 17.83 5.68
C GLY A 20 3.52 16.35 5.26
N LEU A 21 3.36 15.40 6.18
CA LEU A 21 3.25 13.97 5.83
C LEU A 21 1.88 13.73 5.19
N SER A 22 1.87 13.09 4.04
CA SER A 22 0.66 12.70 3.31
C SER A 22 0.32 11.22 3.49
N GLY A 23 1.23 10.42 4.03
CA GLY A 23 1.06 8.98 4.24
C GLY A 23 2.25 8.17 3.75
N TYR A 24 2.04 6.87 3.63
CA TYR A 24 3.06 5.92 3.23
C TYR A 24 2.65 5.14 1.97
N ASP A 25 3.65 4.84 1.16
CA ASP A 25 3.54 3.94 0.01
C ASP A 25 4.56 2.80 0.11
N ILE A 26 4.34 1.75 -0.67
CA ILE A 26 5.27 0.63 -0.86
C ILE A 26 5.74 0.68 -2.29
N ILE A 27 6.99 1.05 -2.48
CA ILE A 27 7.57 1.29 -3.80
C ILE A 27 8.54 0.17 -4.15
N ASP A 28 8.47 -0.32 -5.39
CA ASP A 28 9.39 -1.33 -5.91
C ASP A 28 10.85 -0.83 -5.97
N SER A 29 11.81 -1.73 -6.17
CA SER A 29 13.23 -1.35 -6.17
C SER A 29 13.65 -0.45 -7.33
N HIS A 30 12.81 -0.27 -8.34
CA HIS A 30 13.06 0.62 -9.46
C HIS A 30 12.45 2.01 -9.28
N TRP A 31 11.71 2.22 -8.18
CA TRP A 31 11.03 3.48 -7.86
C TRP A 31 9.96 3.89 -8.88
N TYR A 32 9.39 2.91 -9.58
CA TYR A 32 8.41 3.16 -10.64
C TYR A 32 7.02 2.67 -10.30
N ILE A 33 6.92 1.68 -9.41
CA ILE A 33 5.65 1.00 -9.13
C ILE A 33 5.31 1.14 -7.66
N SER A 34 4.16 1.75 -7.40
CA SER A 34 3.45 1.59 -6.13
C SER A 34 2.80 0.21 -6.09
N LEU A 35 3.22 -0.62 -5.14
CA LEU A 35 2.66 -1.95 -4.96
C LEU A 35 1.23 -1.89 -4.39
N ILE A 36 0.84 -0.79 -3.74
CA ILE A 36 -0.53 -0.58 -3.25
C ILE A 36 -1.51 -0.46 -4.43
N THR A 37 -1.12 0.25 -5.48
CA THR A 37 -1.98 0.51 -6.65
C THR A 37 -1.87 -0.57 -7.74
N ASN A 38 -0.73 -1.27 -7.82
CA ASN A 38 -0.51 -2.29 -8.84
C ASN A 38 -1.06 -3.66 -8.44
N TRP A 39 -1.07 -3.98 -7.14
CA TRP A 39 -1.58 -5.26 -6.66
C TRP A 39 -3.09 -5.19 -6.44
N GLU A 40 -3.85 -4.98 -7.53
CA GLU A 40 -5.29 -5.26 -7.50
C GLU A 40 -5.48 -6.69 -6.98
N ALA A 41 -6.34 -6.79 -5.97
CA ALA A 41 -6.71 -7.98 -5.25
C ALA A 41 -7.28 -9.05 -6.20
N ASN A 42 -6.41 -9.74 -6.92
CA ASN A 42 -6.75 -10.95 -7.65
C ASN A 42 -7.03 -12.04 -6.63
N ALA A 43 -8.32 -12.11 -6.26
CA ALA A 43 -9.15 -13.12 -5.58
C ALA A 43 -8.60 -13.93 -4.39
N ASP A 44 -7.30 -14.24 -4.30
CA ASP A 44 -6.71 -15.13 -3.30
C ASP A 44 -5.62 -14.46 -2.45
N HIS A 45 -5.41 -13.14 -2.61
CA HIS A 45 -4.34 -12.40 -1.95
C HIS A 45 -4.88 -11.27 -1.08
N SER A 46 -5.84 -11.64 -0.22
CA SER A 46 -6.51 -10.76 0.73
C SER A 46 -5.53 -9.98 1.60
N PHE A 47 -5.34 -8.71 1.27
CA PHE A 47 -4.86 -7.72 2.20
C PHE A 47 -6.04 -6.83 2.55
N CYS A 48 -6.40 -6.82 3.83
CA CYS A 48 -7.29 -5.79 4.37
C CYS A 48 -6.38 -4.71 4.95
N PHE A 49 -6.21 -3.62 4.22
CA PHE A 49 -5.55 -2.41 4.72
C PHE A 49 -6.48 -1.22 4.55
N SER A 50 -6.23 -0.20 5.36
CA SER A 50 -6.98 1.04 5.31
C SER A 50 -6.20 2.04 4.47
N LEU A 51 -6.86 2.59 3.47
CA LEU A 51 -6.30 3.70 2.69
C LEU A 51 -6.89 5.01 3.20
N MET A 52 -6.10 6.05 3.20
CA MET A 52 -6.59 7.42 3.28
C MET A 52 -7.17 7.84 1.91
N ASP A 53 -7.90 8.95 1.88
CA ASP A 53 -8.55 9.48 0.67
C ASP A 53 -7.59 9.77 -0.50
N ASN A 54 -6.31 9.96 -0.21
CA ASN A 54 -5.27 10.19 -1.21
C ASN A 54 -4.64 8.90 -1.75
N GLY A 55 -5.14 7.73 -1.35
CA GLY A 55 -4.66 6.43 -1.80
C GLY A 55 -3.39 5.93 -1.09
N LEU A 56 -2.94 6.63 -0.04
CA LEU A 56 -1.79 6.23 0.79
C LEU A 56 -2.25 5.53 2.06
N ILE A 57 -1.34 4.78 2.69
CA ILE A 57 -1.57 4.21 4.01
C ILE A 57 -1.21 5.25 5.07
N GLY A 58 -2.10 5.50 6.03
CA GLY A 58 -1.84 6.45 7.13
C GLY A 58 -0.88 5.91 8.20
N ASP A 59 -0.98 4.62 8.51
CA ASP A 59 -0.25 4.01 9.62
C ASP A 59 1.06 3.35 9.19
N LEU A 60 2.18 3.77 9.81
CA LEU A 60 3.52 3.24 9.53
C LEU A 60 3.62 1.73 9.84
N ASN A 61 2.98 1.25 10.91
CA ASN A 61 3.07 -0.16 11.27
C ASN A 61 2.32 -1.02 10.25
N GLN A 62 1.16 -0.58 9.77
CA GLN A 62 0.37 -1.25 8.74
C GLN A 62 1.18 -1.38 7.44
N VAL A 63 1.79 -0.29 6.96
CA VAL A 63 2.58 -0.35 5.71
C VAL A 63 3.82 -1.24 5.84
N LEU A 64 4.47 -1.26 7.02
CA LEU A 64 5.59 -2.17 7.30
C LEU A 64 5.14 -3.63 7.34
N GLN A 65 4.00 -3.92 7.95
CA GLN A 65 3.42 -5.27 7.98
C GLN A 65 3.09 -5.77 6.57
N ILE A 66 2.57 -4.89 5.70
CA ILE A 66 2.30 -5.22 4.29
C ILE A 66 3.59 -5.51 3.54
N ARG A 67 4.63 -4.67 3.68
CA ARG A 67 5.95 -4.92 3.08
C ARG A 67 6.50 -6.29 3.51
N ASP A 68 6.51 -6.58 4.81
CA ASP A 68 7.07 -7.82 5.34
C ASP A 68 6.26 -9.05 4.91
N PHE A 69 4.96 -8.90 4.70
CA PHE A 69 4.17 -9.93 4.06
C PHE A 69 4.54 -10.12 2.59
N LEU A 70 4.67 -9.04 1.81
CA LEU A 70 5.02 -9.10 0.39
C LEU A 70 6.36 -9.83 0.19
N HIS A 71 7.35 -9.51 1.02
CA HIS A 71 8.66 -10.18 1.02
C HIS A 71 8.55 -11.68 1.31
N ARG A 72 7.65 -12.08 2.22
CA ARG A 72 7.45 -13.49 2.60
C ARG A 72 6.62 -14.27 1.60
N LYS A 73 5.56 -13.67 1.05
CA LYS A 73 4.60 -14.35 0.17
C LYS A 73 5.10 -14.45 -1.27
N PHE A 74 5.83 -13.45 -1.73
CA PHE A 74 6.32 -13.37 -3.11
C PHE A 74 7.85 -13.21 -3.15
N PRO A 75 8.61 -14.18 -2.62
CA PRO A 75 10.07 -14.08 -2.50
C PRO A 75 10.82 -14.08 -3.84
N ASP A 76 10.14 -14.49 -4.92
CA ASP A 76 10.67 -14.58 -6.28
C ASP A 76 10.16 -13.45 -7.20
N ASP A 77 9.15 -12.70 -6.77
CA ASP A 77 8.68 -11.53 -7.50
C ASP A 77 9.68 -10.37 -7.29
N PRO A 78 10.30 -9.83 -8.35
CA PRO A 78 11.31 -8.79 -8.23
C PRO A 78 10.75 -7.47 -7.66
N HIS A 79 9.47 -7.18 -7.86
CA HIS A 79 8.81 -6.00 -7.32
C HIS A 79 8.52 -6.17 -5.84
N ALA A 80 8.00 -7.33 -5.42
CA ALA A 80 7.73 -7.60 -4.00
C ALA A 80 9.02 -7.78 -3.20
N LYS A 81 9.95 -8.64 -3.65
CA LYS A 81 11.15 -9.03 -2.89
C LYS A 81 12.02 -7.84 -2.45
N ARG A 82 12.03 -6.76 -3.22
CA ARG A 82 12.90 -5.59 -3.00
C ARG A 82 12.12 -4.29 -2.83
N CYS A 83 10.83 -4.35 -2.52
CA CYS A 83 10.06 -3.15 -2.21
C CYS A 83 10.47 -2.54 -0.86
N ALA A 84 10.29 -1.24 -0.74
CA ALA A 84 10.56 -0.47 0.47
C ALA A 84 9.36 0.44 0.81
N VAL A 85 9.24 0.79 2.09
CA VAL A 85 8.26 1.77 2.56
C VAL A 85 8.81 3.17 2.35
N TRP A 86 7.99 4.05 1.80
CA TRP A 86 8.30 5.46 1.58
C TRP A 86 7.29 6.33 2.32
N ALA A 87 7.79 7.33 3.04
CA ALA A 87 6.98 8.41 3.56
C ALA A 87 6.81 9.46 2.45
N ILE A 88 5.56 9.77 2.11
CA ILE A 88 5.22 10.72 1.06
C ILE A 88 4.88 12.05 1.74
N TYR A 89 5.58 13.11 1.37
CA TYR A 89 5.33 14.45 1.88
C TYR A 89 4.72 15.32 0.78
N ARG A 90 3.70 16.11 1.13
CA ARG A 90 3.20 17.16 0.25
C ARG A 90 3.96 18.43 0.55
N ILE A 91 4.60 18.98 -0.48
CA ILE A 91 5.19 20.31 -0.41
C ILE A 91 4.13 21.27 -0.94
N ASP A 92 3.64 22.15 -0.07
CA ASP A 92 2.82 23.28 -0.51
C ASP A 92 3.76 24.29 -1.21
N ILE A 93 3.62 24.42 -2.53
CA ILE A 93 4.37 25.37 -3.37
C ILE A 93 3.47 26.56 -3.70
#